data_AF-W2VZ85-F1
#
_entry.id   AF-W2VZ85-F1
#
_cell.length_a   1.000
_cell.length_b   1.000
_cell.length_c   1.000
_cell.angle_alpha   90.00
_cell.angle_beta   90.00
_cell.angle_gamma   90.00
#
_symmetry.space_group_name_H-M   'P 1'
#
loop_
_entity.id
_entity.type
_entity.pdbx_description
1 polymer ?
#
loop_
_entity_poly.entity_id
_entity_poly.type
_entity_poly.pdbx_seq_one_letter_code
_entity_poly.pdbx_strand_id
1 'polypeptide(L)'
;MTKTWADEVHKEWRLELRRQSSKRFRARRQQALAQLRREQDHLELKIRQCIAARRRLSTDIPSGPSELSSSLRRLAIEGDSLTRENLQLKQDIYKHEFFRSITSKAIDGNPRRDEKNPQNILEASKKSRWVAYDRLRYSGWCVEFPNHEPSFFFYPFTRTEFDDVIKTTLAGLGSDSLVVGKLLTTRLRYFGYYVGHPFVATLNHTGRLGKK
;
A
#
# COMPACT_ATOMS: atom_id res chain seq x y z
N MET A 1 0.17 56.61 -25.80
CA MET A 1 0.69 55.56 -26.71
C MET A 1 2.18 55.25 -26.50
N THR A 2 3.04 56.22 -26.15
CA THR A 2 4.48 55.99 -25.97
C THR A 2 4.86 55.29 -24.65
N LYS A 3 4.19 55.62 -23.55
CA LYS A 3 4.49 55.04 -22.22
C LYS A 3 4.21 53.53 -22.15
N THR A 4 3.09 53.10 -22.73
CA THR A 4 2.68 51.68 -22.79
C THR A 4 3.66 50.82 -23.59
N TRP A 5 4.24 51.37 -24.66
CA TRP A 5 5.25 50.68 -25.45
C TRP A 5 6.58 50.57 -24.70
N ALA A 6 7.00 51.63 -24.01
CA ALA A 6 8.20 51.61 -23.17
C ALA A 6 8.10 50.57 -22.03
N ASP A 7 6.92 50.45 -21.40
CA ASP A 7 6.67 49.47 -20.34
C ASP A 7 6.75 48.02 -20.86
N GLU A 8 6.19 47.75 -22.06
CA GLU A 8 6.26 46.42 -22.66
C GLU A 8 7.69 46.05 -23.08
N VAL A 9 8.44 46.99 -23.69
CA VAL A 9 9.86 46.77 -24.03
C VAL A 9 10.69 46.48 -22.77
N HIS A 10 10.44 47.22 -21.67
CA HIS A 10 11.13 46.98 -20.41
C HIS A 10 10.78 45.61 -19.80
N LYS A 11 9.53 45.16 -19.93
CA LYS A 11 9.09 43.83 -19.49
C LYS A 11 9.73 42.72 -20.31
N GLU A 12 9.76 42.84 -21.63
CA GLU A 12 10.42 41.88 -22.52
C GLU A 12 11.93 41.79 -22.24
N TRP A 13 12.58 42.94 -22.02
CA TRP A 13 13.99 42.96 -21.58
C TRP A 13 14.22 42.18 -20.28
N ARG A 14 13.37 42.36 -19.27
CA ARG A 14 13.46 41.62 -18.00
C ARG A 14 13.24 40.12 -18.18
N LEU A 15 12.29 39.72 -19.04
CA LEU A 15 12.03 38.31 -19.34
C LEU A 15 13.25 37.68 -20.02
N GLU A 16 13.84 38.36 -20.98
CA GLU A 16 15.04 37.85 -21.66
C GLU A 16 16.22 37.75 -20.69
N LEU A 17 16.44 38.75 -19.84
CA LEU A 17 17.46 38.68 -18.80
C LEU A 17 17.25 37.48 -17.86
N ARG A 18 16.00 37.20 -17.47
CA ARG A 18 15.64 36.04 -16.65
C ARG A 18 15.89 34.72 -17.39
N ARG A 19 15.55 34.63 -18.69
CA ARG A 19 15.82 33.45 -19.53
C ARG A 19 17.32 33.19 -19.63
N GLN A 20 18.13 34.22 -19.89
CA GLN A 20 19.58 34.12 -19.98
C GLN A 20 20.20 33.72 -18.65
N SER A 21 19.76 34.32 -17.55
CA SER A 21 20.20 33.96 -16.20
C SER A 21 19.86 32.51 -15.87
N SER A 22 18.66 32.04 -16.22
CA SER A 22 18.25 30.66 -16.02
C SER A 22 19.06 29.68 -16.86
N LYS A 23 19.37 30.01 -18.12
CA LYS A 23 20.24 29.21 -18.99
C LYS A 23 21.64 29.07 -18.39
N ARG A 24 22.25 30.18 -17.95
CA ARG A 24 23.57 30.20 -17.30
C ARG A 24 23.57 29.39 -16.00
N PHE A 25 22.53 29.54 -15.18
CA PHE A 25 22.38 28.77 -13.94
C PHE A 25 22.32 27.27 -14.21
N ARG A 26 21.49 26.84 -15.19
CA ARG A 26 21.40 25.43 -15.59
C ARG A 26 22.72 24.90 -16.12
N ALA A 27 23.43 25.66 -16.96
CA ALA A 27 24.73 25.27 -17.49
C ALA A 27 25.76 25.08 -16.36
N ARG A 28 25.85 26.02 -15.42
CA ARG A 28 26.74 25.91 -14.25
C ARG A 28 26.40 24.70 -13.39
N ARG A 29 25.11 24.46 -13.13
CA ARG A 29 24.65 23.30 -12.37
C ARG A 29 25.01 21.99 -13.08
N GLN A 30 24.83 21.92 -14.40
CA GLN A 30 25.19 20.75 -15.20
C GLN A 30 26.70 20.50 -15.18
N GLN A 31 27.52 21.55 -15.30
CA GLN A 31 28.96 21.45 -15.20
C GLN A 31 29.41 20.96 -13.81
N ALA A 32 28.84 21.52 -12.73
CA ALA A 32 29.13 21.08 -11.38
C ALA A 32 28.78 19.60 -11.16
N LEU A 33 27.62 19.16 -11.65
CA LEU A 33 27.23 17.74 -11.59
C LEU A 33 28.17 16.85 -12.40
N ALA A 34 28.61 17.30 -13.58
CA ALA A 34 29.57 16.56 -14.38
C ALA A 34 30.95 16.44 -13.69
N GLN A 35 31.40 17.50 -13.00
CA GLN A 35 32.61 17.47 -12.20
C GLN A 35 32.48 16.49 -11.03
N LEU A 36 31.39 16.56 -10.27
CA LEU A 36 31.15 15.64 -9.14
C LEU A 36 31.15 14.17 -9.58
N ARG A 37 30.58 13.87 -10.75
CA ARG A 37 30.63 12.51 -11.32
C ARG A 37 32.06 12.07 -11.65
N ARG A 38 32.85 12.93 -12.28
CA ARG A 38 34.26 12.62 -12.57
C ARG A 38 35.07 12.39 -11.30
N GLU A 39 34.83 13.20 -10.26
CA GLU A 39 35.47 13.03 -8.96
C GLU A 39 35.04 11.73 -8.29
N GLN A 40 33.74 11.38 -8.35
CA GLN A 40 33.25 10.09 -7.88
C GLN A 40 33.93 8.93 -8.60
N ASP A 41 33.97 8.94 -9.94
CA ASP A 41 34.58 7.88 -10.74
C ASP A 41 36.08 7.74 -10.41
N HIS A 42 36.78 8.86 -10.22
CA HIS A 42 38.18 8.90 -9.84
C HIS A 42 38.43 8.33 -8.43
N LEU A 43 37.62 8.73 -7.46
CA LEU A 43 37.72 8.22 -6.09
C LEU A 43 37.40 6.72 -6.04
N GLU A 44 36.39 6.28 -6.79
CA GLU A 44 36.04 4.87 -6.89
C GLU A 44 37.18 4.07 -7.50
N LEU A 45 37.82 4.57 -8.56
CA LEU A 45 38.99 3.94 -9.15
C LEU A 45 40.14 3.83 -8.13
N LYS A 46 40.44 4.90 -7.39
CA LYS A 46 41.46 4.89 -6.33
C LYS A 46 41.16 3.86 -5.26
N ILE A 47 39.91 3.79 -4.79
CA ILE A 47 39.47 2.79 -3.79
C ILE A 47 39.69 1.38 -4.33
N ARG A 48 39.27 1.10 -5.57
CA ARG A 48 39.47 -0.21 -6.22
C ARG A 48 40.96 -0.57 -6.30
N GLN A 49 41.82 0.38 -6.67
CA GLN A 49 43.27 0.20 -6.72
C GLN A 49 43.85 -0.10 -5.33
N CYS A 50 43.48 0.66 -4.30
CA CYS A 50 43.93 0.41 -2.92
C CYS A 50 43.49 -0.96 -2.41
N ILE A 51 42.24 -1.36 -2.69
CA ILE A 51 41.73 -2.69 -2.34
C ILE A 51 42.53 -3.77 -3.06
N ALA A 52 42.80 -3.61 -4.36
CA ALA A 52 43.58 -4.57 -5.14
C ALA A 52 45.03 -4.68 -4.63
N ALA A 53 45.69 -3.56 -4.34
CA ALA A 53 47.04 -3.54 -3.77
C ALA A 53 47.08 -4.23 -2.40
N ARG A 54 46.12 -3.95 -1.52
CA ARG A 54 46.00 -4.62 -0.22
C ARG A 54 45.75 -6.12 -0.35
N ARG A 55 44.92 -6.54 -1.31
CA ARG A 55 44.68 -7.97 -1.59
C ARG A 55 45.98 -8.68 -2.02
N ARG A 56 46.79 -8.05 -2.88
CA ARG A 56 48.10 -8.60 -3.30
C ARG A 56 49.06 -8.76 -2.12
N LEU A 57 49.17 -7.73 -1.27
CA LEU A 57 50.00 -7.79 -0.06
C LEU A 57 49.52 -8.86 0.94
N SER A 58 48.21 -9.12 1.01
CA SER A 58 47.64 -10.14 1.89
C SER A 58 47.92 -11.58 1.43
N THR A 59 48.22 -11.81 0.15
CA THR A 59 48.63 -13.13 -0.38
C THR A 59 50.08 -13.49 -0.03
N ASP A 60 50.93 -12.50 0.23
CA ASP A 60 52.37 -12.70 0.44
C ASP A 60 52.76 -12.90 1.93
N ILE A 61 51.82 -12.72 2.87
CA ILE A 61 52.08 -12.85 4.32
C ILE A 61 51.42 -14.12 4.86
N PRO A 62 52.17 -15.08 5.44
CA PRO A 62 51.60 -16.26 6.10
C PRO A 62 50.86 -15.82 7.36
N SER A 63 49.53 -16.00 7.34
CA SER A 63 48.60 -16.10 8.48
C SER A 63 48.92 -15.28 9.75
N GLY A 64 48.30 -14.10 9.85
CA GLY A 64 48.14 -13.37 11.13
C GLY A 64 47.74 -11.91 10.97
N PRO A 65 46.54 -11.61 10.41
CA PRO A 65 45.50 -10.82 11.13
C PRO A 65 44.05 -11.13 10.66
N SER A 66 43.79 -12.34 10.17
CA SER A 66 42.54 -12.72 9.49
C SER A 66 41.28 -12.59 10.36
N GLU A 67 41.33 -13.05 11.61
CA GLU A 67 40.17 -13.14 12.51
C GLU A 67 39.61 -11.79 12.98
N LEU A 68 40.48 -10.82 13.27
CA LEU A 68 40.06 -9.46 13.63
C LEU A 68 39.36 -8.80 12.44
N SER A 69 39.92 -8.96 11.23
CA SER A 69 39.37 -8.38 10.01
C SER A 69 38.01 -9.00 9.65
N SER A 70 37.82 -10.31 9.86
CA SER A 70 36.53 -10.97 9.67
C SER A 70 35.52 -10.56 10.72
N SER A 71 35.94 -10.38 11.98
CA SER A 71 35.07 -9.93 13.07
C SER A 71 34.58 -8.50 12.83
N LEU A 72 35.47 -7.58 12.42
CA LEU A 72 35.10 -6.22 12.05
C LEU A 72 34.15 -6.19 10.85
N ARG A 73 34.39 -7.03 9.83
CA ARG A 73 33.47 -7.12 8.68
C ARG A 73 32.08 -7.60 9.11
N ARG A 74 32.01 -8.60 9.98
CA ARG A 74 30.73 -9.12 10.51
C ARG A 74 29.97 -8.04 11.27
N LEU A 75 30.65 -7.31 12.16
CA LEU A 75 30.06 -6.20 12.91
C LEU A 75 29.56 -5.06 12.00
N ALA A 76 30.29 -4.73 10.93
CA ALA A 76 29.85 -3.72 9.97
C ALA A 76 28.56 -4.14 9.25
N ILE A 77 28.48 -5.39 8.79
CA ILE A 77 27.26 -5.94 8.14
C ILE A 77 26.08 -5.95 9.12
N GLU A 78 26.32 -6.35 10.37
CA GLU A 78 25.30 -6.35 11.42
C GLU A 78 24.81 -4.93 11.73
N GLY A 79 25.72 -3.96 11.86
CA GLY A 79 25.38 -2.55 12.05
C GLY A 79 24.53 -1.99 10.90
N ASP A 80 24.89 -2.30 9.65
CA ASP A 80 24.10 -1.91 8.48
C ASP A 80 22.70 -2.57 8.46
N SER A 81 22.60 -3.81 8.95
CA SER A 81 21.31 -4.51 9.11
C SER A 81 20.44 -3.83 10.17
N LEU A 82 21.02 -3.56 11.35
CA LEU A 82 20.33 -2.93 12.47
C LEU A 82 19.88 -1.51 12.15
N THR A 83 20.69 -0.72 11.42
CA THR A 83 20.30 0.64 11.01
C THR A 83 19.11 0.61 10.05
N ARG A 84 19.06 -0.36 9.13
CA ARG A 84 17.93 -0.55 8.22
C ARG A 84 16.66 -0.96 8.97
N GLU A 85 16.77 -1.92 9.88
CA GLU A 85 15.66 -2.37 10.72
C GLU A 85 15.14 -1.24 11.61
N ASN A 86 16.03 -0.46 12.23
CA ASN A 86 15.67 0.70 13.04
C ASN A 86 14.89 1.75 12.22
N LEU A 87 15.30 1.99 10.98
CA LEU A 87 14.59 2.89 10.08
C LEU A 87 13.21 2.36 9.72
N GLN A 88 13.07 1.06 9.46
CA GLN A 88 11.78 0.42 9.20
C GLN A 88 10.85 0.51 10.42
N LEU A 89 11.36 0.18 11.62
CA LEU A 89 10.60 0.29 12.87
C LEU A 89 10.13 1.72 13.12
N LYS A 90 10.97 2.73 12.88
CA LYS A 90 10.58 4.14 12.99
C LYS A 90 9.43 4.49 12.04
N GLN A 91 9.46 3.99 10.81
CA GLN A 91 8.37 4.22 9.85
C GLN A 91 7.08 3.54 10.31
N ASP A 92 7.15 2.33 10.84
CA ASP A 92 5.97 1.61 11.31
C ASP A 92 5.38 2.23 12.58
N ILE A 93 6.22 2.64 13.53
CA ILE A 93 5.81 3.43 14.69
C ILE A 93 5.10 4.70 14.24
N TYR A 94 5.66 5.44 13.28
CA TYR A 94 5.03 6.64 12.75
C TYR A 94 3.63 6.37 12.18
N LYS A 95 3.46 5.30 11.39
CA LYS A 95 2.15 4.90 10.87
C LYS A 95 1.18 4.58 12.00
N HIS A 96 1.61 3.82 13.01
CA HIS A 96 0.77 3.46 14.15
C HIS A 96 0.35 4.69 14.96
N GLU A 97 1.28 5.61 15.24
CA GLU A 97 1.01 6.88 15.91
C GLU A 97 -0.01 7.73 15.13
N PHE A 98 0.14 7.78 13.81
CA PHE A 98 -0.81 8.46 12.94
C PHE A 98 -2.22 7.85 13.03
N PHE A 99 -2.35 6.52 12.91
CA PHE A 99 -3.63 5.84 13.04
C PHE A 99 -4.24 6.00 14.44
N ARG A 100 -3.40 5.96 15.47
CA ARG A 100 -3.84 6.19 16.86
C ARG A 100 -4.40 7.60 17.03
N SER A 101 -3.76 8.61 16.46
CA SER A 101 -4.25 10.01 16.50
C SER A 101 -5.59 10.21 15.80
N ILE A 102 -5.80 9.54 14.66
CA ILE A 102 -7.10 9.59 13.96
C ILE A 102 -8.18 8.90 14.80
N THR A 103 -7.87 7.73 15.37
CA THR A 103 -8.82 6.95 16.15
C THR A 103 -9.18 7.65 17.46
N SER A 104 -8.23 8.27 18.16
CA SER A 104 -8.50 9.01 19.40
C SER A 104 -9.39 10.22 19.16
N LYS A 105 -9.16 10.96 18.06
CA LYS A 105 -10.03 12.08 17.66
C LYS A 105 -11.44 11.64 17.27
N ALA A 106 -11.60 10.44 16.72
CA ALA A 106 -12.91 9.87 16.43
C ALA A 106 -13.67 9.46 17.70
N ILE A 107 -12.96 9.08 18.77
CA ILE A 107 -13.54 8.67 20.06
C ILE A 107 -13.91 9.90 20.92
N ASP A 108 -13.05 10.93 20.96
CA ASP A 108 -13.31 12.16 21.73
C ASP A 108 -14.50 12.99 21.19
N GLY A 109 -14.96 12.71 19.96
CA GLY A 109 -16.17 13.31 19.38
C GLY A 109 -17.49 12.73 19.93
N ASN A 110 -17.47 11.72 20.80
CA ASN A 110 -18.68 11.10 21.36
C ASN A 110 -18.75 11.27 22.89
N PRO A 111 -19.37 12.35 23.41
CA PRO A 111 -19.56 12.52 24.84
C PRO A 111 -20.78 11.70 25.27
N ARG A 112 -20.57 10.48 25.75
CA ARG A 112 -21.39 9.83 26.81
C ARG A 112 -20.92 8.40 27.04
N ARG A 113 -20.18 8.21 28.12
CA ARG A 113 -20.27 6.99 28.92
C ARG A 113 -20.54 7.42 30.36
N ASP A 114 -21.82 7.54 30.70
CA ASP A 114 -22.24 7.47 32.09
C ASP A 114 -22.19 5.99 32.49
N GLU A 115 -21.35 5.67 33.48
CA GLU A 115 -21.03 4.31 33.97
C GLU A 115 -22.16 3.65 34.78
N LYS A 116 -23.44 3.91 34.47
CA LYS A 116 -24.55 3.27 35.19
C LYS A 116 -25.51 2.61 34.23
N ASN A 117 -25.53 1.28 34.33
CA ASN A 117 -26.44 0.28 33.77
C ASN A 117 -25.87 -0.51 32.57
N PRO A 118 -25.66 -1.85 32.68
CA PRO A 118 -25.32 -2.69 31.56
C PRO A 118 -26.59 -2.89 30.71
N GLN A 119 -26.98 -1.84 29.98
CA GLN A 119 -28.05 -1.92 29.00
C GLN A 119 -27.56 -2.85 27.89
N ASN A 120 -28.21 -4.01 27.76
CA ASN A 120 -27.94 -4.99 26.72
C ASN A 120 -27.70 -4.28 25.38
N ILE A 121 -26.46 -4.39 24.88
CA ILE A 121 -25.94 -3.63 23.73
C ILE A 121 -26.87 -3.78 22.51
N LEU A 122 -27.55 -4.93 22.41
CA LEU A 122 -28.54 -5.22 21.37
C LEU A 122 -29.78 -4.32 21.43
N GLU A 123 -30.31 -4.05 22.62
CA GLU A 123 -31.48 -3.18 22.82
C GLU A 123 -31.14 -1.70 22.65
N ALA A 124 -29.93 -1.30 23.06
CA ALA A 124 -29.41 0.06 22.83
C ALA A 124 -29.14 0.33 21.33
N SER A 125 -28.63 -0.68 20.60
CA SER A 125 -28.42 -0.63 19.16
C SER A 125 -29.73 -0.43 18.38
N LYS A 126 -30.79 -1.17 18.73
CA LYS A 126 -32.12 -1.03 18.10
C LYS A 126 -32.72 0.37 18.27
N LYS A 127 -32.39 1.07 19.35
CA LYS A 127 -32.90 2.41 19.67
C LYS A 127 -31.97 3.54 19.21
N SER A 128 -30.81 3.20 18.63
CA SER A 128 -29.83 4.18 18.16
C SER A 128 -30.35 4.93 16.94
N ARG A 129 -30.28 6.27 17.00
CA ARG A 129 -30.63 7.19 15.90
C ARG A 129 -29.85 6.88 14.61
N TRP A 130 -28.65 6.32 14.73
CA TRP A 130 -27.80 5.93 13.60
C TRP A 130 -28.29 4.65 12.90
N VAL A 131 -28.88 3.71 13.65
CA VAL A 131 -29.47 2.48 13.09
C VAL A 131 -30.81 2.77 12.42
N ALA A 132 -31.57 3.75 12.92
CA ALA A 132 -32.82 4.18 12.28
C ALA A 132 -32.60 4.81 10.90
N TYR A 133 -31.50 5.55 10.71
CA TYR A 133 -31.22 6.23 9.44
C TYR A 133 -30.81 5.25 8.32
N ASP A 134 -30.05 4.20 8.64
CA ASP A 134 -29.67 3.17 7.67
C ASP A 134 -30.78 2.16 7.40
N ARG A 135 -31.59 1.78 8.41
CA ARG A 135 -32.74 0.89 8.19
C ARG A 135 -33.81 1.49 7.29
N LEU A 136 -33.94 2.82 7.25
CA LEU A 136 -34.88 3.53 6.38
C LEU A 136 -34.44 3.54 4.92
N ARG A 137 -33.13 3.52 4.66
CA ARG A 137 -32.62 3.52 3.28
C ARG A 137 -32.54 2.13 2.71
N TYR A 138 -32.31 1.11 3.54
CA TYR A 138 -32.12 -0.21 3.01
C TYR A 138 -32.52 -1.38 3.94
N SER A 139 -33.30 -2.32 3.40
CA SER A 139 -33.82 -3.50 4.09
C SER A 139 -32.80 -4.64 4.14
N GLY A 140 -31.84 -4.59 5.07
CA GLY A 140 -31.03 -5.75 5.44
C GLY A 140 -31.74 -6.68 6.43
N TRP A 141 -31.24 -7.90 6.60
CA TRP A 141 -31.74 -8.85 7.60
C TRP A 141 -30.62 -9.38 8.50
N CYS A 142 -30.95 -9.66 9.76
CA CYS A 142 -30.02 -10.29 10.71
C CYS A 142 -30.03 -11.81 10.49
N VAL A 143 -28.86 -12.41 10.31
CA VAL A 143 -28.72 -13.87 10.24
C VAL A 143 -28.37 -14.36 11.65
N GLU A 144 -29.29 -15.11 12.25
CA GLU A 144 -29.11 -15.71 13.58
C GLU A 144 -28.73 -17.18 13.42
N PHE A 145 -27.68 -17.60 14.14
CA PHE A 145 -27.23 -18.98 14.13
C PHE A 145 -27.77 -19.73 15.36
N PRO A 146 -28.23 -20.98 15.20
CA PRO A 146 -28.86 -21.74 16.28
C PRO A 146 -27.86 -22.20 17.36
N ASN A 147 -26.55 -22.08 17.13
CA ASN A 147 -25.48 -22.59 17.99
C ASN A 147 -24.78 -21.49 18.83
N HIS A 148 -25.44 -20.37 19.10
CA HIS A 148 -24.90 -19.22 19.82
C HIS A 148 -23.67 -18.55 19.17
N GLU A 149 -23.42 -18.81 17.88
CA GLU A 149 -22.44 -18.04 17.12
C GLU A 149 -22.88 -16.57 16.96
N PRO A 150 -21.92 -15.63 16.87
CA PRO A 150 -22.24 -14.22 16.75
C PRO A 150 -23.06 -13.96 15.48
N SER A 151 -24.27 -13.42 15.67
CA SER A 151 -25.12 -13.01 14.55
C SER A 151 -24.48 -11.84 13.81
N PHE A 152 -24.67 -11.81 12.49
CA PHE A 152 -24.25 -10.68 11.67
C PHE A 152 -25.42 -10.14 10.85
N PHE A 153 -25.38 -8.84 10.60
CA PHE A 153 -26.38 -8.16 9.80
C PHE A 153 -25.99 -8.25 8.33
N PHE A 154 -26.76 -9.01 7.54
CA PHE A 154 -26.54 -9.16 6.12
C PHE A 154 -27.24 -8.02 5.37
N TYR A 155 -26.46 -7.38 4.52
CA TYR A 155 -26.94 -6.35 3.62
C TYR A 155 -26.89 -6.88 2.19
N PRO A 156 -28.04 -7.16 1.54
CA PRO A 156 -28.03 -7.63 0.16
C PRO A 156 -27.45 -6.53 -0.74
N PHE A 157 -26.33 -6.83 -1.40
CA PHE A 157 -25.73 -5.92 -2.37
C PHE A 157 -26.75 -5.60 -3.47
N THR A 158 -26.81 -4.32 -3.87
CA THR A 158 -27.60 -3.98 -5.05
C THR A 158 -26.93 -4.57 -6.28
N ARG A 159 -27.73 -4.95 -7.30
CA ARG A 159 -27.18 -5.51 -8.53
C ARG A 159 -26.14 -4.58 -9.18
N THR A 160 -26.36 -3.27 -9.04
CA THR A 160 -25.46 -2.21 -9.49
C THR A 160 -24.11 -2.22 -8.77
N GLU A 161 -24.09 -2.36 -7.44
CA GLU A 161 -22.84 -2.45 -6.67
C GLU A 161 -22.02 -3.68 -7.07
N PHE A 162 -22.69 -4.81 -7.29
CA PHE A 162 -22.04 -6.01 -7.77
C PHE A 162 -21.43 -5.80 -9.17
N ASP A 163 -22.22 -5.29 -10.10
CA ASP A 163 -21.78 -5.06 -11.49
C ASP A 163 -20.63 -4.04 -11.55
N ASP A 164 -20.59 -3.04 -10.67
CA ASP A 164 -19.51 -2.06 -10.60
C ASP A 164 -18.21 -2.67 -10.05
N VAL A 165 -18.27 -3.51 -9.02
CA VAL A 165 -17.10 -4.25 -8.52
C VAL A 165 -16.57 -5.21 -9.60
N ILE A 166 -17.45 -5.87 -10.35
CA ILE A 166 -17.08 -6.76 -11.46
C ILE A 166 -16.43 -5.97 -12.60
N LYS A 167 -16.98 -4.82 -13.01
CA LYS A 167 -16.35 -3.95 -14.02
C LYS A 167 -14.99 -3.46 -13.57
N THR A 168 -14.86 -3.02 -12.33
CA THR A 168 -13.58 -2.50 -11.79
C THR A 168 -12.52 -3.60 -11.74
N THR A 169 -12.91 -4.83 -11.37
CA THR A 169 -11.99 -5.97 -11.33
C THR A 169 -11.63 -6.46 -12.73
N LEU A 170 -12.57 -6.52 -13.68
CA LEU A 170 -12.28 -6.83 -15.09
C LEU A 170 -11.42 -5.77 -15.76
N ALA A 171 -11.58 -4.49 -15.43
CA ALA A 171 -10.72 -3.42 -15.94
C ALA A 171 -9.28 -3.51 -15.41
N GLY A 172 -9.10 -4.04 -14.20
CA GLY A 172 -7.77 -4.26 -13.60
C GLY A 172 -7.08 -5.56 -14.05
N LEU A 173 -7.86 -6.57 -14.50
CA LEU A 173 -7.37 -7.85 -15.02
C LEU A 173 -7.51 -7.87 -16.55
N GLY A 174 -6.53 -7.29 -17.25
CA GLY A 174 -6.45 -7.41 -18.70
C GLY A 174 -6.53 -8.87 -19.16
N SER A 175 -7.45 -9.14 -20.08
CA SER A 175 -7.58 -10.28 -21.02
C SER A 175 -7.19 -11.71 -20.60
N ASP A 176 -7.03 -12.07 -19.33
CA ASP A 176 -6.74 -13.44 -18.90
C ASP A 176 -7.97 -14.09 -18.23
N SER A 177 -8.89 -14.54 -19.09
CA SER A 177 -10.17 -15.19 -18.75
C SER A 177 -10.07 -16.47 -17.90
N LEU A 178 -8.86 -16.98 -17.60
CA LEU A 178 -8.65 -18.22 -16.87
C LEU A 178 -8.46 -18.04 -15.34
N VAL A 179 -8.29 -16.80 -14.87
CA VAL A 179 -8.08 -16.52 -13.43
C VAL A 179 -9.39 -16.25 -12.69
N VAL A 180 -10.45 -15.84 -13.40
CA VAL A 180 -11.75 -15.46 -12.83
C VAL A 180 -12.43 -16.63 -12.12
N GLY A 181 -12.38 -17.83 -12.70
CA GLY A 181 -12.96 -19.04 -12.09
C GLY A 181 -12.28 -19.43 -10.77
N LYS A 182 -10.96 -19.22 -10.66
CA LYS A 182 -10.17 -19.61 -9.48
C LYS A 182 -10.39 -18.66 -8.30
N LEU A 183 -10.45 -17.34 -8.55
CA LEU A 183 -10.65 -16.31 -7.51
C LEU A 183 -12.02 -16.39 -6.84
N LEU A 184 -13.08 -16.74 -7.59
CA LEU A 184 -14.42 -16.90 -7.01
C LEU A 184 -14.49 -18.12 -6.08
N THR A 185 -13.83 -19.23 -6.43
CA THR A 185 -13.75 -20.41 -5.55
C THR A 185 -12.91 -20.20 -4.30
N THR A 186 -11.89 -19.34 -4.30
CA THR A 186 -11.13 -19.03 -3.08
C THR A 186 -11.82 -17.99 -2.21
N ARG A 187 -12.54 -17.02 -2.80
CA ARG A 187 -13.28 -16.03 -2.01
C ARG A 187 -14.55 -16.60 -1.38
N LEU A 188 -15.23 -17.55 -2.03
CA LEU A 188 -16.33 -18.31 -1.42
C LEU A 188 -15.84 -19.24 -0.30
N ARG A 189 -14.59 -19.72 -0.37
CA ARG A 189 -13.97 -20.51 0.72
C ARG A 189 -13.72 -19.70 1.99
N TYR A 190 -13.43 -18.40 1.87
CA TYR A 190 -13.29 -17.49 3.01
C TYR A 190 -14.61 -17.11 3.69
N PHE A 191 -15.75 -17.43 3.07
CA PHE A 191 -17.08 -17.08 3.58
C PHE A 191 -17.95 -18.30 3.93
N GLY A 192 -17.40 -19.52 4.02
CA GLY A 192 -18.10 -20.65 4.65
C GLY A 192 -19.44 -21.06 4.04
N TYR A 193 -19.76 -20.66 2.80
CA TYR A 193 -20.97 -21.10 2.12
C TYR A 193 -20.71 -22.44 1.41
N TYR A 194 -21.01 -23.54 2.10
CA TYR A 194 -21.34 -24.78 1.42
C TYR A 194 -22.68 -24.60 0.72
N VAL A 195 -22.68 -24.35 -0.60
CA VAL A 195 -23.79 -24.86 -1.42
C VAL A 195 -23.47 -26.33 -1.64
N GLY A 196 -24.00 -27.15 -0.74
CA GLY A 196 -23.89 -28.59 -0.82
C GLY A 196 -24.55 -29.13 -2.09
N HIS A 197 -23.72 -29.85 -2.85
CA HIS A 197 -24.03 -31.00 -3.69
C HIS A 197 -24.41 -30.83 -5.19
N PRO A 198 -24.08 -31.85 -6.01
CA PRO A 198 -23.26 -31.67 -7.20
C PRO A 198 -24.06 -31.99 -8.47
N PHE A 199 -24.02 -31.13 -9.48
CA PHE A 199 -24.49 -31.54 -10.80
C PHE A 199 -23.39 -32.34 -11.49
N VAL A 200 -23.36 -33.64 -11.19
CA VAL A 200 -22.66 -34.65 -11.97
C VAL A 200 -23.33 -34.68 -13.35
N ALA A 201 -22.64 -34.15 -14.36
CA ALA A 201 -22.99 -34.39 -15.74
C ALA A 201 -22.55 -35.82 -16.11
N THR A 202 -23.47 -36.78 -15.99
CA THR A 202 -23.36 -38.06 -16.70
C THR A 202 -24.33 -38.01 -17.87
N LEU A 203 -23.76 -37.88 -19.08
CA LEU A 203 -24.40 -38.27 -20.31
C LEU A 203 -24.71 -39.77 -20.19
N ASN A 204 -25.97 -40.16 -20.23
CA ASN A 204 -26.36 -41.50 -20.65
C ASN A 204 -27.68 -41.43 -21.42
N HIS A 205 -27.61 -41.99 -22.62
CA HIS A 205 -28.69 -42.16 -23.58
C HIS A 205 -29.86 -42.97 -23.01
N THR A 206 -31.03 -42.75 -23.62
CA THR A 206 -32.25 -43.59 -23.66
C THR A 206 -33.34 -43.32 -22.61
N GLY A 207 -34.54 -42.97 -23.13
CA GLY A 207 -35.78 -43.60 -22.65
C GLY A 207 -36.82 -42.74 -21.92
N ARG A 208 -37.80 -42.23 -22.69
CA ARG A 208 -39.25 -42.14 -22.38
C ARG A 208 -39.78 -41.31 -21.18
N LEU A 209 -40.51 -40.25 -21.54
CA LEU A 209 -41.91 -39.94 -21.21
C LEU A 209 -42.55 -40.58 -19.96
N GLY A 210 -43.13 -39.75 -19.10
CA GLY A 210 -44.20 -40.16 -18.18
C GLY A 210 -44.70 -39.04 -17.28
N LYS A 211 -45.88 -38.48 -17.61
CA LYS A 211 -46.67 -37.56 -16.78
C LYS A 211 -47.13 -38.24 -15.48
N LYS A 212 -47.27 -37.47 -14.41
CA LYS A 212 -48.50 -37.43 -13.61
C LYS A 212 -48.91 -35.97 -13.45
#